data_AF-A0A3C1W5T4-F1
#
_entry.id   AF-A0A3C1W5T4-F1
#
_cell.length_a   1.000
_cell.length_b   1.000
_cell.length_c   1.000
_cell.angle_alpha   90.00
_cell.angle_beta   90.00
_cell.angle_gamma   90.00
#
_symmetry.space_group_name_H-M   'P 1'
#
loop_
_entity.id
_entity.type
_entity.pdbx_description
1 polymer ?
#
loop_
_entity_poly.entity_id
_entity_poly.type
_entity_poly.pdbx_seq_one_letter_code
_entity_poly.pdbx_strand_id
1 'polypeptide(L)'
;MNQKLLQKARLLLLTTSILSFASPVFAGEKLKIFILAGQSNTVGHANQHTLATLYRPGDERDKKLTQLVFKADSGLSPEALEEQLERARKIDELTGGISNDKIKAMSDGPKKTAVEAELKKLNEA
;
A
#
# COMPACT_ATOMS: atom_id res chain seq x y z
N MET A 1 -50.95 -7.67 -45.95
CA MET A 1 -50.07 -7.49 -44.77
C MET A 1 -50.45 -6.19 -44.06
N ASN A 2 -50.69 -6.24 -42.74
CA ASN A 2 -51.28 -5.11 -42.00
C ASN A 2 -50.26 -3.99 -41.77
N GLN A 3 -50.42 -2.85 -42.44
CA GLN A 3 -49.50 -1.71 -42.37
C GLN A 3 -49.30 -1.19 -40.94
N LYS A 4 -50.32 -1.28 -40.07
CA LYS A 4 -50.21 -0.89 -38.66
C LYS A 4 -49.28 -1.81 -37.86
N LEU A 5 -49.24 -3.11 -38.19
CA LEU A 5 -48.28 -4.04 -37.59
C LEU A 5 -46.85 -3.73 -38.06
N LEU A 6 -46.69 -3.40 -39.33
CA LEU A 6 -45.39 -3.09 -39.91
C LEU A 6 -44.78 -1.80 -39.32
N GLN A 7 -45.62 -0.79 -39.06
CA GLN A 7 -45.18 0.45 -38.38
C GLN A 7 -44.80 0.21 -36.92
N LYS A 8 -45.56 -0.60 -36.17
CA LYS A 8 -45.22 -0.95 -34.78
C LYS A 8 -43.92 -1.74 -34.70
N ALA A 9 -43.70 -2.68 -35.63
CA ALA A 9 -42.46 -3.45 -35.71
C ALA A 9 -41.26 -2.56 -36.03
N ARG A 10 -41.40 -1.59 -36.94
CA ARG A 10 -40.35 -0.61 -37.25
C ARG A 10 -40.03 0.31 -36.07
N LEU A 11 -41.05 0.76 -35.33
CA LEU A 11 -40.86 1.59 -34.14
C LEU A 11 -40.12 0.83 -33.04
N LEU A 12 -40.46 -0.44 -32.83
CA LEU A 12 -39.80 -1.30 -31.85
C LEU A 12 -38.33 -1.58 -32.20
N LEU A 13 -38.03 -1.77 -33.49
CA LEU A 13 -36.67 -1.93 -33.99
C LEU A 13 -35.83 -0.66 -33.84
N LEU A 14 -36.45 0.51 -34.01
CA LEU A 14 -35.76 1.79 -33.83
C LEU A 14 -35.45 2.05 -32.35
N THR A 15 -36.37 1.74 -31.43
CA THR A 15 -36.16 1.94 -29.99
C THR A 15 -35.13 0.98 -29.40
N THR A 16 -35.05 -0.28 -29.85
CA THR A 16 -34.00 -1.23 -29.42
C THR A 16 -32.61 -0.87 -29.94
N SER A 17 -32.53 -0.31 -31.16
CA SER A 17 -31.26 0.15 -31.73
C SER A 17 -30.71 1.35 -30.95
N ILE A 18 -31.55 2.31 -30.55
CA ILE A 18 -31.12 3.49 -29.78
C ILE A 18 -30.66 3.11 -28.35
N LEU A 19 -31.33 2.14 -27.70
CA LEU A 19 -30.93 1.67 -26.37
C LEU A 19 -29.58 0.96 -26.36
N SER A 20 -29.16 0.38 -27.49
CA SER A 20 -27.89 -0.34 -27.62
C SER A 20 -26.67 0.61 -27.64
N PHE A 21 -26.84 1.86 -28.09
CA PHE A 21 -25.77 2.87 -28.06
C PHE A 21 -25.69 3.64 -26.74
N ALA A 22 -26.76 3.63 -25.94
CA ALA A 22 -26.84 4.37 -24.68
C ALA A 22 -26.37 3.57 -23.46
N SER A 23 -25.86 2.35 -23.65
CA SER A 23 -25.17 1.61 -22.60
C SER A 23 -23.73 2.10 -22.54
N PRO A 24 -23.33 2.91 -21.54
CA PRO A 24 -21.91 3.05 -21.27
C PRO A 24 -21.47 1.66 -20.80
N VAL A 25 -20.93 0.86 -21.71
CA VAL A 25 -19.92 -0.11 -21.32
C VAL A 25 -18.86 0.78 -20.68
N PHE A 26 -18.88 0.86 -19.36
CA PHE A 26 -17.86 1.54 -18.59
C PHE A 26 -16.56 0.80 -18.90
N ALA A 27 -15.88 1.24 -19.96
CA ALA A 27 -14.47 1.03 -20.21
C ALA A 27 -13.66 1.88 -19.21
N GLY A 28 -14.08 1.85 -17.95
CA GLY A 28 -13.55 2.64 -16.86
C GLY A 28 -12.29 1.99 -16.34
N GLU A 29 -11.17 2.42 -16.89
CA GLU A 29 -9.79 2.05 -16.57
C GLU A 29 -9.42 0.56 -16.62
N LYS A 30 -8.28 0.26 -17.26
CA LYS A 30 -7.69 -1.09 -17.19
C LYS A 30 -7.37 -1.40 -15.72
N LEU A 31 -7.80 -2.57 -15.24
CA LEU A 31 -7.46 -3.07 -13.92
C LEU A 31 -5.93 -3.09 -13.75
N LYS A 32 -5.41 -2.26 -12.84
CA LYS A 32 -3.99 -2.24 -12.47
C LYS A 32 -3.79 -3.24 -11.34
N ILE A 33 -3.17 -4.38 -11.65
CA ILE A 33 -2.89 -5.44 -10.67
C ILE A 33 -1.46 -5.26 -10.16
N PHE A 34 -1.31 -5.08 -8.85
CA PHE A 34 -0.02 -5.11 -8.16
C PHE A 34 0.11 -6.44 -7.43
N ILE A 35 1.14 -7.22 -7.78
CA ILE A 35 1.43 -8.49 -7.11
C ILE A 35 2.54 -8.24 -6.10
N LEU A 36 2.20 -8.31 -4.82
CA LEU A 36 3.15 -8.33 -3.72
C LEU A 36 3.46 -9.80 -3.42
N ALA A 37 4.67 -10.26 -3.73
CA ALA A 37 5.09 -11.65 -3.53
C ALA A 37 6.45 -11.76 -2.82
N GLY A 38 6.55 -12.70 -1.88
CA GLY A 38 7.75 -12.99 -1.10
C GLY A 38 7.41 -13.80 0.16
N GLN A 39 8.37 -13.94 1.08
CA GLN A 39 8.15 -14.69 2.34
C GLN A 39 7.20 -13.94 3.30
N SER A 40 7.02 -14.44 4.53
CA SER A 40 6.08 -13.88 5.54
C SER A 40 6.19 -12.35 5.74
N ASN A 41 7.35 -11.77 5.43
CA ASN A 41 7.62 -10.33 5.51
C ASN A 41 6.92 -9.51 4.41
N THR A 42 6.39 -10.11 3.35
CA THR A 42 5.74 -9.39 2.25
C THR A 42 4.34 -8.85 2.59
N VAL A 43 3.71 -9.35 3.66
CA VAL A 43 2.30 -9.03 4.02
C VAL A 43 2.12 -8.45 5.42
N GLY A 44 3.16 -7.84 6.00
CA GLY A 44 3.03 -7.10 7.27
C GLY A 44 4.04 -7.47 8.36
N HIS A 45 4.96 -8.40 8.09
CA HIS A 45 6.18 -8.57 8.90
C HIS A 45 7.39 -7.85 8.28
N ALA A 46 7.18 -7.06 7.21
CA ALA A 46 8.19 -6.13 6.74
C ALA A 46 8.50 -5.17 7.88
N ASN A 47 9.68 -5.30 8.47
CA ASN A 47 10.14 -4.35 9.46
C ASN A 47 10.14 -2.94 8.85
N GLN A 48 10.14 -1.92 9.71
CA GLN A 48 10.24 -0.53 9.28
C GLN A 48 11.41 -0.29 8.32
N HIS A 49 12.47 -1.12 8.39
CA HIS A 49 13.58 -1.12 7.45
C HIS A 49 13.21 -1.54 6.03
N THR A 50 12.42 -2.61 5.88
CA THR A 50 12.13 -3.22 4.57
C THR A 50 11.28 -2.29 3.74
N LEU A 51 10.24 -1.69 4.32
CA LEU A 51 9.36 -0.79 3.58
C LEU A 51 10.13 0.44 3.07
N ALA A 52 10.91 1.10 3.92
CA ALA A 52 11.63 2.30 3.52
C ALA A 52 12.83 1.99 2.59
N THR A 53 13.43 0.80 2.68
CA THR A 53 14.47 0.37 1.72
C THR A 53 13.90 0.10 0.33
N LEU A 54 12.67 -0.44 0.23
CA LEU A 54 12.01 -0.73 -1.06
C LEU A 54 11.70 0.51 -1.89
N TYR A 55 11.59 1.68 -1.27
CA TYR A 55 11.25 2.94 -1.94
C TYR A 55 12.37 3.97 -1.88
N ARG A 56 13.57 3.54 -1.49
CA ARG A 56 14.74 4.40 -1.45
C ARG A 56 15.05 4.87 -2.88
N PRO A 57 15.20 6.18 -3.13
CA PRO A 57 15.53 6.68 -4.46
C PRO A 57 16.96 6.28 -4.81
N GLY A 58 17.08 5.19 -5.59
CA GLY A 58 18.36 4.68 -6.10
C GLY A 58 18.39 4.60 -7.62
N ASP A 59 17.32 4.09 -8.23
CA ASP A 59 17.15 4.07 -9.69
C ASP A 59 15.79 4.67 -10.14
N GLU A 60 15.65 4.95 -11.43
CA GLU A 60 14.42 5.52 -12.01
C GLU A 60 13.20 4.57 -11.95
N ARG A 61 13.42 3.25 -11.83
CA ARG A 61 12.35 2.26 -11.67
C ARG A 61 11.78 2.31 -10.26
N ASP A 62 12.63 2.48 -9.25
CA ASP A 62 12.21 2.61 -7.86
C ASP A 62 11.39 3.88 -7.68
N LYS A 63 11.83 5.02 -8.25
CA LYS A 63 11.02 6.26 -8.28
C LYS A 63 9.65 6.04 -8.91
N LYS A 64 9.59 5.33 -10.03
CA LYS A 64 8.35 5.03 -10.74
C LYS A 64 7.44 4.10 -9.93
N LEU A 65 8.02 3.13 -9.22
CA LEU A 65 7.29 2.23 -8.33
C LEU A 65 6.73 2.98 -7.12
N THR A 66 7.51 3.83 -6.49
CA THR A 66 7.08 4.72 -5.40
C THR A 66 5.87 5.56 -5.82
N GLN A 67 5.90 6.16 -7.02
CA GLN A 67 4.78 6.94 -7.56
C GLN A 67 3.53 6.13 -7.92
N LEU A 68 3.68 4.82 -8.15
CA LEU A 68 2.57 3.91 -8.43
C LEU A 68 1.91 3.39 -7.15
N VAL A 69 2.69 3.19 -6.08
CA VAL A 69 2.22 2.63 -4.82
C VAL A 69 1.73 3.73 -3.87
N PHE A 70 2.43 4.86 -3.80
CA PHE A 70 2.08 5.98 -2.95
C PHE A 70 1.41 7.08 -3.76
N LYS A 71 0.25 7.52 -3.28
CA LYS A 71 -0.44 8.68 -3.83
C LYS A 71 0.26 9.96 -3.36
N ALA A 72 0.15 11.04 -4.13
CA ALA A 72 0.76 12.33 -3.78
C ALA A 72 0.28 12.89 -2.42
N ASP A 73 -0.89 12.47 -1.95
CA ASP A 73 -1.49 12.84 -0.66
C ASP A 73 -1.25 11.82 0.46
N SER A 74 -0.42 10.79 0.24
CA SER A 74 -0.21 9.73 1.23
C SER A 74 0.61 10.17 2.45
N GLY A 75 1.15 11.40 2.45
CA GLY A 75 2.05 11.89 3.50
C GLY A 75 3.41 11.18 3.53
N LEU A 76 3.72 10.36 2.53
CA LEU A 76 4.98 9.63 2.44
C LEU A 76 5.92 10.39 1.52
N SER A 77 6.99 10.95 2.09
CA SER A 77 8.11 11.54 1.36
C SER A 77 9.38 10.70 1.57
N PRO A 78 10.39 10.83 0.70
CA PRO A 78 11.70 10.20 0.93
C PRO A 78 12.28 10.53 2.31
N GLU A 79 12.10 11.76 2.79
CA GLU A 79 12.54 12.20 4.11
C GLU A 79 11.79 11.47 5.23
N ALA A 80 10.46 11.33 5.11
CA ALA A 80 9.67 10.59 6.08
C ALA A 80 10.05 9.09 6.14
N LEU A 81 10.40 8.50 5.00
CA LEU A 81 10.89 7.13 4.92
C LEU A 81 12.29 6.97 5.54
N GLU A 82 13.20 7.93 5.32
CA GLU A 82 14.53 7.92 5.95
C GLU A 82 14.43 8.11 7.48
N GLU A 83 13.55 8.99 7.94
CA GLU A 83 13.29 9.17 9.38
C GLU A 83 12.76 7.86 10.02
N GLN A 84 11.89 7.15 9.30
CA GLN A 84 11.42 5.83 9.71
C GLN A 84 12.58 4.81 9.78
N LEU A 85 13.54 4.84 8.85
CA LEU A 85 14.74 4.00 8.89
C LEU A 85 15.65 4.31 10.08
N GLU A 86 15.85 5.58 10.39
CA GLU A 86 16.64 5.99 11.55
C GLU A 86 15.99 5.54 12.87
N ARG A 87 14.67 5.70 13.00
CA ARG A 87 13.93 5.20 14.17
C ARG A 87 14.05 3.68 14.29
N ALA A 88 13.87 2.96 13.19
CA ALA A 88 13.99 1.50 13.17
C ALA A 88 15.41 1.03 13.59
N ARG A 89 16.46 1.73 13.15
CA ARG A 89 17.85 1.47 13.58
C ARG A 89 18.01 1.66 15.09
N LYS A 90 17.50 2.76 15.66
CA LYS A 90 17.56 3.02 17.11
C LYS A 90 16.83 1.94 17.91
N ILE A 91 15.66 1.50 17.43
CA ILE A 91 14.92 0.40 18.03
C ILE A 91 15.77 -0.88 18.01
N ASP A 92 16.33 -1.28 16.87
CA ASP A 92 17.14 -2.49 16.78
C ASP A 92 18.40 -2.43 17.67
N GLU A 93 19.04 -1.27 17.78
CA GLU A 93 20.18 -1.06 18.68
C GLU A 93 19.79 -1.27 20.15
N LEU A 94 18.64 -0.74 20.57
CA LEU A 94 18.11 -0.89 21.92
C LEU A 94 17.64 -2.32 22.21
N THR A 95 16.91 -2.94 21.28
CA THR A 95 16.25 -4.23 21.53
C THR A 95 17.10 -5.43 21.17
N GLY A 96 18.10 -5.29 20.31
CA GLY A 96 18.81 -6.42 19.70
C GLY A 96 18.14 -6.96 18.44
N GLY A 97 17.36 -6.12 17.76
CA GLY A 97 16.65 -6.48 16.54
C GLY A 97 15.28 -7.13 16.77
N ILE A 98 14.81 -7.86 15.76
CA ILE A 98 13.44 -8.38 15.65
C ILE A 98 12.98 -9.20 16.86
N SER A 99 13.89 -9.95 17.49
CA SER A 99 13.54 -10.84 18.60
C SER A 99 13.59 -10.14 19.97
N ASN A 100 14.00 -8.87 20.03
CA ASN A 100 14.25 -8.14 21.27
C ASN A 100 15.20 -8.88 22.24
N ASP A 101 16.20 -9.58 21.69
CA ASP A 101 17.06 -10.50 22.45
C ASP A 101 17.87 -9.79 23.54
N LYS A 102 18.28 -8.53 23.33
CA LYS A 102 18.99 -7.75 24.35
C LYS A 102 18.12 -7.47 25.57
N ILE A 103 16.88 -7.03 25.35
CA ILE A 103 15.94 -6.73 26.45
C ILE A 103 15.53 -8.02 27.17
N LYS A 104 15.30 -9.10 26.43
CA LYS A 104 14.97 -10.42 27.01
C LYS A 104 16.12 -10.99 27.84
N ALA A 105 17.36 -10.75 27.45
CA ALA A 105 18.55 -11.19 28.18
C ALA A 105 18.90 -10.31 29.38
N MET A 106 18.26 -9.14 29.55
CA MET A 106 18.49 -8.28 30.71
C MET A 106 17.80 -8.84 31.96
N SER A 107 18.54 -8.84 33.06
CA SER A 107 17.99 -9.07 34.40
C SER A 107 16.98 -7.98 34.76
N ASP A 108 15.90 -8.35 35.45
CA ASP A 108 14.91 -7.40 35.92
C ASP A 108 15.55 -6.36 36.85
N GLY A 109 15.28 -5.09 36.58
CA GLY A 109 15.87 -3.97 37.29
C GLY A 109 15.68 -2.63 36.58
N PRO A 110 16.11 -1.53 37.20
CA PRO A 110 15.86 -0.17 36.71
C PRO A 110 16.41 0.09 35.31
N LYS A 111 17.48 -0.62 34.91
CA LYS A 111 18.04 -0.55 33.55
C LYS A 111 17.10 -1.11 32.49
N LYS A 112 16.45 -2.25 32.75
CA LYS A 112 15.51 -2.88 31.82
C LYS A 112 14.26 -2.01 31.65
N THR A 113 13.72 -1.49 32.75
CA THR A 113 12.56 -0.59 32.73
C THR A 113 12.85 0.71 31.97
N ALA A 114 14.06 1.26 32.10
CA ALA A 114 14.45 2.45 31.34
C ALA A 114 14.50 2.19 29.83
N VAL A 115 15.07 1.06 29.41
CA VAL A 115 15.14 0.66 27.99
C VAL A 115 13.73 0.37 27.43
N GLU A 116 12.86 -0.28 28.20
CA GLU A 116 11.46 -0.52 27.79
C GLU A 116 10.66 0.79 27.66
N ALA A 117 10.91 1.77 28.54
CA ALA A 117 10.29 3.09 28.46
C ALA A 117 10.77 3.89 27.24
N GLU A 118 12.05 3.80 26.90
CA GLU A 118 12.62 4.42 25.70
C GLU A 118 12.08 3.76 24.41
N LEU A 119 12.01 2.43 24.39
CA LEU A 119 11.39 1.67 23.30
C LEU A 119 9.92 2.08 23.11
N LYS A 120 9.17 2.24 24.19
CA LYS A 120 7.77 2.68 24.13
C LYS A 120 7.64 4.07 23.48
N LYS A 121 8.49 5.02 23.86
CA LYS A 121 8.51 6.36 23.25
C LYS A 121 8.82 6.31 21.75
N LEU A 122 9.75 5.47 21.33
CA LEU A 122 10.11 5.31 19.91
C LEU A 122 9.01 4.63 19.08
N ASN A 123 8.16 3.80 19.69
CA ASN A 123 7.03 3.16 19.02
C ASN A 123 5.77 4.04 18.96
N GLU A 124 5.64 5.03 19.84
CA GLU A 124 4.50 5.95 19.93
C GLU A 124 4.70 7.27 19.16
N ALA A 125 5.91 7.50 18.62
CA ALA A 125 6.29 8.68 17.85
C ALA A 125 6.07 8.49 16.34
#